data_AF-A0A2D3R9I0-F1
#
_entry.id   AF-A0A2D3R9I0-F1
#
_cell.length_a   1.000
_cell.length_b   1.000
_cell.length_c   1.000
_cell.angle_alpha   90.00
_cell.angle_beta   90.00
_cell.angle_gamma   90.00
#
_symmetry.space_group_name_H-M   'P 1'
#
loop_
_entity.id
_entity.type
_entity.pdbx_description
1 polymer ?
#
loop_
_entity_poly.entity_id
_entity_poly.type
_entity_poly.pdbx_seq_one_letter_code
_entity_poly.pdbx_strand_id
1 'polypeptide(L)'
;MAPAIIERVRKNESYMFLRPDSEDYPPPWMRIKDARIVNISADRQGLALLFSIGDPRGANPSFENSKTATIRTIEKEENEGKAIAAHCLVSLTERPTQRYRMVMEDIRGLGRTRLRDMLAKELKVISENYNLEYTNNSNEQVATYVLPDLEGHKSERLTASLERGTITGIHLVDSNSTHHMDEIDGAEITRRELKVSLAHVPGQDKTPVIERIKQWAAEENYDRMRLVWNDPEGAGKPEKAWVETAQQDVRDTYFVKQVKVRVDHPLDEACESLRDDLITAICQQVE
;
A
#
# COMPACT_ATOMS: atom_id res chain seq x y z
N MET A 1 -14.49 -19.53 0.78
CA MET A 1 -13.69 -18.52 1.51
C MET A 1 -14.43 -17.19 1.69
N ALA A 2 -14.86 -16.48 0.63
CA ALA A 2 -15.44 -15.13 0.76
C ALA A 2 -16.64 -14.99 1.73
N PRO A 3 -17.66 -15.89 1.74
CA PRO A 3 -18.74 -15.82 2.73
C PRO A 3 -18.26 -15.92 4.18
N ALA A 4 -17.22 -16.73 4.43
CA ALA A 4 -16.65 -16.90 5.77
C ALA A 4 -15.91 -15.64 6.24
N ILE A 5 -15.22 -14.93 5.34
CA ILE A 5 -14.62 -13.61 5.66
C ILE A 5 -15.72 -12.63 6.07
N ILE A 6 -16.81 -12.53 5.28
CA ILE A 6 -17.93 -11.64 5.58
C ILE A 6 -18.56 -11.96 6.93
N GLU A 7 -18.73 -13.24 7.26
CA GLU A 7 -19.26 -13.66 8.56
C GLU A 7 -18.35 -13.23 9.71
N ARG A 8 -17.03 -13.43 9.58
CA ARG A 8 -16.05 -13.02 10.60
C ARG A 8 -16.02 -11.50 10.79
N VAL A 9 -16.13 -10.74 9.70
CA VAL A 9 -16.23 -9.27 9.74
C VAL A 9 -17.49 -8.84 10.49
N ARG A 10 -18.65 -9.46 10.22
CA ARG A 10 -19.91 -9.17 10.92
C ARG A 10 -19.86 -9.50 12.41
N LYS A 11 -19.08 -10.52 12.80
CA LYS A 11 -18.83 -10.88 14.20
C LYS A 11 -17.73 -10.02 14.86
N ASN A 12 -17.14 -9.07 14.14
CA ASN A 12 -16.01 -8.25 14.58
C ASN A 12 -14.77 -9.08 15.00
N GLU A 13 -14.57 -10.24 14.37
CA GLU A 13 -13.44 -11.14 14.64
C GLU A 13 -12.26 -10.93 13.67
N SER A 14 -12.44 -10.08 12.65
CA SER A 14 -11.44 -9.81 11.63
C SER A 14 -10.54 -8.63 12.01
N TYR A 15 -9.67 -8.84 13.00
CA TYR A 15 -8.72 -7.83 13.46
C TYR A 15 -7.40 -8.45 13.91
N MET A 16 -6.32 -7.67 13.93
CA MET A 16 -5.03 -8.03 14.51
C MET A 16 -4.32 -6.82 15.10
N PHE A 17 -3.54 -7.04 16.15
CA PHE A 17 -2.55 -6.06 16.60
C PHE A 17 -1.32 -6.13 15.70
N LEU A 18 -0.79 -4.97 15.36
CA LEU A 18 0.51 -4.82 14.71
C LEU A 18 1.59 -4.92 15.79
N ARG A 19 2.82 -5.24 15.40
CA ARG A 19 3.91 -5.38 16.38
C ARG A 19 4.10 -4.07 17.15
N PRO A 20 4.24 -4.12 18.49
CA PRO A 20 4.57 -2.95 19.27
C PRO A 20 6.01 -2.52 18.96
N ASP A 21 6.23 -1.21 18.82
CA ASP A 21 7.58 -0.65 18.68
C ASP A 21 8.23 -0.40 20.07
N SER A 22 7.43 -0.46 21.15
CA SER A 22 7.85 -0.26 22.55
C SER A 22 6.85 -0.93 23.49
N GLU A 23 7.28 -1.37 24.68
CA GLU A 23 6.40 -1.97 25.70
C GLU A 23 5.44 -0.94 26.34
N ASP A 24 5.79 0.34 26.33
CA ASP A 24 5.07 1.39 27.08
C ASP A 24 3.79 1.91 26.41
N TYR A 25 3.49 1.49 25.18
CA TYR A 25 2.36 2.01 24.41
C TYR A 25 1.51 0.88 23.83
N PRO A 26 0.17 1.04 23.80
CA PRO A 26 -0.69 0.07 23.16
C PRO A 26 -0.30 -0.06 21.67
N PRO A 27 -0.24 -1.30 21.14
CA PRO A 27 0.14 -1.50 19.75
C PRO A 27 -0.95 -0.95 18.81
N PRO A 28 -0.58 -0.43 17.64
CA PRO A 28 -1.54 -0.17 16.57
C PRO A 28 -2.29 -1.44 16.20
N TRP A 29 -3.48 -1.31 15.63
CA TRP A 29 -4.27 -2.44 15.15
C TRP A 29 -4.70 -2.25 13.70
N MET A 30 -4.97 -3.36 13.05
CA MET A 30 -5.57 -3.44 11.73
C MET A 30 -6.80 -4.33 11.78
N ARG A 31 -7.84 -3.99 11.02
CA ARG A 31 -9.05 -4.81 10.89
C ARG A 31 -9.68 -4.70 9.52
N ILE A 32 -10.53 -5.67 9.19
CA ILE A 32 -11.51 -5.53 8.11
C ILE A 32 -12.80 -5.05 8.78
N LYS A 33 -13.16 -3.78 8.55
CA LYS A 33 -14.33 -3.12 9.16
C LYS A 33 -15.64 -3.54 8.50
N ASP A 34 -15.63 -3.69 7.19
CA ASP A 34 -16.81 -4.01 6.39
C ASP A 34 -16.42 -4.89 5.20
N ALA A 35 -17.32 -5.78 4.79
CA ALA A 35 -17.10 -6.71 3.72
C ALA A 35 -18.42 -7.16 3.07
N ARG A 36 -18.46 -7.18 1.73
CA ARG A 36 -19.62 -7.70 0.99
C ARG A 36 -19.23 -8.16 -0.41
N ILE A 37 -20.04 -9.06 -0.97
CA ILE A 37 -19.93 -9.43 -2.39
C ILE A 37 -20.59 -8.33 -3.23
N VAL A 38 -19.91 -7.91 -4.28
CA VAL A 38 -20.40 -6.94 -5.26
C VAL A 38 -20.28 -7.52 -6.67
N ASN A 39 -21.11 -7.03 -7.59
CA ASN A 39 -20.98 -7.38 -9.00
C ASN A 39 -19.97 -6.41 -9.65
N ILE A 40 -18.95 -6.97 -10.31
CA ILE A 40 -17.98 -6.22 -11.12
C ILE A 40 -18.55 -6.01 -12.52
N SER A 41 -19.11 -7.07 -13.10
CA SER A 41 -19.87 -7.09 -14.36
C SER A 41 -21.07 -8.02 -14.23
N ALA A 42 -21.85 -8.20 -15.30
CA ALA A 42 -23.02 -9.08 -15.29
C ALA A 42 -22.70 -10.55 -14.91
N ASP A 43 -21.47 -10.98 -15.15
CA ASP A 43 -20.96 -12.35 -15.01
C ASP A 43 -19.81 -12.49 -14.01
N ARG A 44 -19.30 -11.38 -13.46
CA ARG A 44 -18.16 -11.38 -12.53
C ARG A 44 -18.52 -10.73 -11.21
N GLN A 45 -18.13 -11.39 -10.13
CA GLN A 45 -18.30 -10.92 -8.77
C GLN A 45 -16.96 -10.60 -8.13
N GLY A 46 -16.98 -9.70 -7.16
CA GLY A 46 -15.83 -9.34 -6.35
C GLY A 46 -16.20 -9.33 -4.86
N LEU A 47 -15.19 -9.55 -4.02
CA LEU A 47 -15.26 -9.31 -2.58
C LEU A 47 -14.73 -7.91 -2.31
N ALA A 48 -15.63 -7.00 -1.93
CA ALA A 48 -15.27 -5.69 -1.44
C ALA A 48 -14.94 -5.78 0.05
N LEU A 49 -13.83 -5.16 0.47
CA LEU A 49 -13.29 -5.15 1.82
C LEU A 49 -12.93 -3.71 2.21
N LEU A 50 -13.28 -3.30 3.42
CA LEU A 50 -12.82 -2.05 4.01
C LEU A 50 -11.77 -2.35 5.08
N PHE A 51 -10.51 -2.07 4.77
CA PHE A 51 -9.46 -2.15 5.76
C PHE A 51 -9.44 -0.88 6.62
N SER A 52 -9.15 -1.03 7.90
CA SER A 52 -8.92 0.11 8.80
C SER A 52 -7.72 -0.16 9.69
N ILE A 53 -6.88 0.85 9.85
CA ILE A 53 -5.78 0.86 10.81
C ILE A 53 -6.09 1.93 11.85
N GLY A 54 -5.94 1.58 13.12
CA GLY A 54 -5.98 2.53 14.23
C GLY A 54 -4.62 2.60 14.90
N ASP A 55 -4.07 3.80 15.03
CA ASP A 55 -2.82 4.05 15.75
C ASP A 55 -3.08 4.88 17.03
N PRO A 56 -3.02 4.27 18.22
CA PRO A 56 -3.21 4.98 19.48
C PRO A 56 -2.10 5.99 19.78
N ARG A 57 -0.97 5.93 19.07
CA ARG A 57 0.16 6.85 19.20
C ARG A 57 0.09 8.01 18.22
N GLY A 58 -0.78 7.92 17.21
CA GLY A 58 -0.99 8.99 16.24
C GLY A 58 -1.44 10.27 16.94
N ALA A 59 -0.92 11.42 16.52
CA ALA A 59 -1.29 12.71 17.10
C ALA A 59 -2.81 12.94 17.02
N ASN A 60 -3.35 13.65 18.01
CA ASN A 60 -4.72 14.12 17.99
C ASN A 60 -4.97 14.98 16.74
N PRO A 61 -6.08 14.77 16.01
CA PRO A 61 -6.40 15.59 14.86
C PRO A 61 -6.74 17.03 15.30
N SER A 62 -6.18 17.99 14.58
CA SER A 62 -6.41 19.42 14.78
C SER A 62 -6.90 20.07 13.49
N PHE A 63 -7.87 20.96 13.61
CA PHE A 63 -8.47 21.69 12.50
C PHE A 63 -8.31 23.19 12.72
N GLU A 64 -7.74 23.88 11.74
CA GLU A 64 -7.62 25.33 11.77
C GLU A 64 -8.78 25.98 11.00
N ASN A 65 -9.41 26.98 11.62
CA ASN A 65 -10.40 27.80 10.94
C ASN A 65 -9.71 28.83 10.05
N SER A 66 -9.97 28.78 8.74
CA SER A 66 -9.32 29.64 7.74
C SER A 66 -9.63 31.15 7.89
N LYS A 67 -10.68 31.52 8.63
CA LYS A 67 -11.07 32.92 8.85
C LYS A 67 -10.57 33.48 10.18
N THR A 68 -10.51 32.66 11.23
CA THR A 68 -10.19 33.11 12.60
C THR A 68 -8.81 32.69 13.08
N ALA A 69 -8.11 31.81 12.34
CA ALA A 69 -6.84 31.20 12.75
C ALA A 69 -6.91 30.45 14.10
N THR A 70 -8.12 30.08 14.53
CA THR A 70 -8.33 29.32 15.77
C THR A 70 -8.20 27.83 15.48
N ILE A 71 -7.43 27.12 16.30
CA ILE A 71 -7.22 25.68 16.21
C ILE A 71 -8.20 24.95 17.14
N ARG A 72 -8.89 23.96 16.60
CA ARG A 72 -9.72 23.00 17.35
C ARG A 72 -9.06 21.63 17.30
N THR A 73 -8.66 21.11 18.45
CA THR A 73 -8.12 19.75 18.59
C THR A 73 -9.18 18.82 19.15
N ILE A 74 -9.27 17.60 18.61
CA ILE A 74 -10.12 16.54 19.15
C ILE A 74 -9.21 15.56 19.89
N GLU A 75 -9.42 15.39 21.19
CA GLU A 75 -8.68 14.43 21.99
C GLU A 75 -9.25 13.02 21.78
N LYS A 76 -8.37 12.03 21.66
CA LYS A 76 -8.74 10.61 21.62
C LYS A 76 -9.21 10.14 22.99
N GLU A 77 -10.27 9.34 23.02
CA GLU A 77 -10.73 8.63 24.21
C GLU A 77 -9.93 7.34 24.47
N GLU A 78 -10.25 6.66 25.58
CA GLU A 78 -9.66 5.37 25.90
C GLU A 78 -9.98 4.35 24.80
N ASN A 79 -8.96 3.60 24.35
CA ASN A 79 -9.05 2.65 23.24
C ASN A 79 -9.29 3.27 21.85
N GLU A 80 -9.15 4.59 21.71
CA GLU A 80 -9.15 5.25 20.40
C GLU A 80 -7.74 5.41 19.82
N GLY A 81 -7.69 5.41 18.50
CA GLY A 81 -6.48 5.64 17.74
C GLY A 81 -6.77 6.44 16.49
N LYS A 82 -5.77 7.15 15.98
CA LYS A 82 -5.89 7.84 14.71
C LYS A 82 -6.21 6.80 13.64
N ALA A 83 -7.37 6.93 13.02
CA ALA A 83 -7.88 5.96 12.06
C ALA A 83 -7.56 6.38 10.62
N ILE A 84 -7.17 5.40 9.82
CA ILE A 84 -7.14 5.48 8.36
C ILE A 84 -7.90 4.28 7.80
N ALA A 85 -8.57 4.45 6.65
CA ALA A 85 -9.27 3.35 5.99
C ALA A 85 -9.00 3.31 4.48
N ALA A 86 -9.07 2.11 3.90
CA ALA A 86 -8.90 1.90 2.47
C ALA A 86 -9.87 0.84 1.96
N HIS A 87 -10.53 1.15 0.86
CA HIS A 87 -11.37 0.19 0.17
C HIS A 87 -10.51 -0.69 -0.73
N CYS A 88 -10.90 -1.95 -0.79
CA CYS A 88 -10.24 -2.98 -1.55
C CYS A 88 -11.29 -3.82 -2.26
N LEU A 89 -11.01 -4.23 -3.49
CA LEU A 89 -11.82 -5.15 -4.26
C LEU A 89 -10.97 -6.30 -4.76
N VAL A 90 -11.36 -7.53 -4.42
CA VAL A 90 -10.75 -8.76 -4.94
C VAL A 90 -11.75 -9.44 -5.88
N SER A 91 -11.38 -9.62 -7.15
CA SER A 91 -12.17 -10.43 -8.09
C SER A 91 -12.31 -11.85 -7.56
N LEU A 92 -13.53 -12.39 -7.56
CA LEU A 92 -13.79 -13.80 -7.25
C LEU A 92 -13.69 -14.69 -8.50
N THR A 93 -13.54 -14.08 -9.67
CA THR A 93 -13.24 -14.79 -10.92
C THR A 93 -11.73 -14.96 -11.07
N GLU A 94 -11.31 -16.22 -11.19
CA GLU A 94 -9.94 -16.63 -11.44
C GLU A 94 -9.49 -16.25 -12.87
N ARG A 95 -8.24 -15.80 -13.02
CA ARG A 95 -7.57 -15.63 -14.32
C ARG A 95 -6.82 -16.91 -14.71
N PRO A 96 -6.51 -17.15 -16.00
CA PRO A 96 -5.85 -18.37 -16.47
C PRO A 96 -4.55 -18.78 -15.74
N THR A 97 -3.90 -17.85 -15.05
CA THR A 97 -2.69 -18.06 -14.25
C THR A 97 -2.94 -18.47 -12.80
N GLN A 98 -4.16 -18.89 -12.44
CA GLN A 98 -4.59 -19.14 -11.06
C GLN A 98 -4.44 -17.94 -10.14
N ARG A 99 -4.67 -16.74 -10.69
CA ARG A 99 -4.55 -15.47 -9.98
C ARG A 99 -5.87 -14.73 -9.96
N TYR A 100 -6.08 -13.99 -8.88
CA TYR A 100 -7.25 -13.16 -8.68
C TYR A 100 -6.81 -11.70 -8.74
N ARG A 101 -7.52 -10.88 -9.51
CA ARG A 101 -7.20 -9.45 -9.59
C ARG A 101 -7.65 -8.74 -8.32
N MET A 102 -6.81 -7.83 -7.85
CA MET A 102 -7.06 -7.03 -6.67
C MET A 102 -6.76 -5.56 -6.98
N VAL A 103 -7.63 -4.67 -6.52
CA VAL A 103 -7.41 -3.22 -6.53
C VAL A 103 -7.65 -2.72 -5.12
N MET A 104 -6.74 -1.88 -4.63
CA MET A 104 -6.83 -1.28 -3.31
C MET A 104 -6.46 0.20 -3.42
N GLU A 105 -7.09 1.02 -2.57
CA GLU A 105 -6.63 2.38 -2.36
C GLU A 105 -5.21 2.44 -1.81
N ASP A 106 -4.44 3.39 -2.33
CA ASP A 106 -3.09 3.69 -1.87
C ASP A 106 -3.16 4.66 -0.69
N ILE A 107 -3.14 4.12 0.53
CA ILE A 107 -3.09 4.90 1.77
C ILE A 107 -1.78 4.68 2.51
N ARG A 108 -1.29 5.73 3.18
CA ARG A 108 -0.08 5.64 3.98
C ARG A 108 -0.27 4.66 5.13
N GLY A 109 0.65 3.71 5.29
CA GLY A 109 0.62 2.77 6.42
C GLY A 109 -0.16 1.48 6.14
N LEU A 110 -0.82 1.34 4.98
CA LEU A 110 -1.37 0.07 4.52
C LEU A 110 -0.61 -0.40 3.28
N GLY A 111 0.58 -0.94 3.49
CA GLY A 111 1.39 -1.55 2.43
C GLY A 111 1.00 -3.01 2.17
N ARG A 112 1.52 -3.54 1.05
CA ARG A 112 1.36 -4.94 0.63
C ARG A 112 1.61 -5.96 1.74
N THR A 113 2.66 -5.77 2.53
CA THR A 113 3.02 -6.69 3.62
C THR A 113 1.92 -6.79 4.67
N ARG A 114 1.41 -5.65 5.16
CA ARG A 114 0.34 -5.63 6.17
C ARG A 114 -0.95 -6.22 5.62
N LEU A 115 -1.27 -5.92 4.37
CA LEU A 115 -2.41 -6.50 3.66
C LEU A 115 -2.29 -8.02 3.55
N ARG A 116 -1.14 -8.53 3.10
CA ARG A 116 -0.84 -9.96 3.03
C ARG A 116 -0.98 -10.62 4.40
N ASP A 117 -0.39 -10.04 5.44
CA ASP A 117 -0.42 -10.60 6.79
C ASP A 117 -1.84 -10.67 7.35
N MET A 118 -2.66 -9.63 7.13
CA MET A 118 -4.07 -9.62 7.52
C MET A 118 -4.87 -10.69 6.76
N LEU A 119 -4.72 -10.77 5.44
CA LEU A 119 -5.40 -11.78 4.63
C LEU A 119 -4.94 -13.20 4.97
N ALA A 120 -3.65 -13.40 5.22
CA ALA A 120 -3.09 -14.68 5.65
C ALA A 120 -3.67 -15.13 7.00
N LYS A 121 -3.84 -14.19 7.94
CA LYS A 121 -4.50 -14.47 9.22
C LYS A 121 -5.95 -14.93 9.00
N GLU A 122 -6.73 -14.20 8.20
CA GLU A 122 -8.12 -14.59 7.93
C GLU A 122 -8.21 -15.94 7.23
N LEU A 123 -7.41 -16.15 6.19
CA LEU A 123 -7.40 -17.39 5.43
C LEU A 123 -6.93 -18.56 6.27
N LYS A 124 -5.97 -18.37 7.18
CA LYS A 124 -5.55 -19.41 8.13
C LYS A 124 -6.69 -19.84 9.04
N VAL A 125 -7.35 -18.90 9.72
CA VAL A 125 -8.48 -19.21 10.62
C VAL A 125 -9.61 -19.91 9.85
N ILE A 126 -9.88 -19.47 8.62
CA ILE A 126 -10.88 -20.11 7.78
C ILE A 126 -10.42 -21.51 7.35
N SER A 127 -9.17 -21.69 6.93
CA SER A 127 -8.63 -23.02 6.58
C SER A 127 -8.74 -24.02 7.74
N GLU A 128 -8.44 -23.58 8.96
CA GLU A 128 -8.59 -24.37 10.19
C GLU A 128 -10.07 -24.73 10.44
N ASN A 129 -11.00 -23.76 10.32
CA ASN A 129 -12.44 -24.01 10.49
C ASN A 129 -13.02 -24.96 9.44
N TYR A 130 -12.45 -24.99 8.24
CA TYR A 130 -12.85 -25.91 7.16
C TYR A 130 -12.08 -27.23 7.21
N ASN A 131 -11.17 -27.44 8.17
CA ASN A 131 -10.28 -28.60 8.27
C ASN A 131 -9.60 -28.91 6.93
N LEU A 132 -8.98 -27.91 6.31
CA LEU A 132 -8.23 -28.14 5.08
C LEU A 132 -7.04 -29.07 5.34
N GLU A 133 -6.93 -30.09 4.51
CA GLU A 133 -5.86 -31.09 4.56
C GLU A 133 -5.25 -31.26 3.16
N TYR A 134 -3.99 -31.69 3.11
CA TYR A 134 -3.37 -32.19 1.88
C TYR A 134 -2.57 -33.47 2.17
N THR A 135 -2.43 -34.29 1.14
CA THR A 135 -1.57 -35.48 1.20
C THR A 135 -0.11 -35.05 1.01
N ASN A 136 0.73 -35.30 2.01
CA ASN A 136 2.16 -35.04 1.91
C ASN A 136 2.89 -36.10 1.06
N ASN A 137 4.19 -35.90 0.82
CA ASN A 137 5.03 -36.85 0.06
C ASN A 137 5.16 -38.23 0.72
N SER A 138 4.80 -38.36 2.01
CA SER A 138 4.78 -39.62 2.77
C SER A 138 3.40 -40.31 2.71
N ASN A 139 2.47 -39.79 1.91
CA ASN A 139 1.11 -40.28 1.77
C ASN A 139 0.26 -40.17 3.05
N GLU A 140 0.59 -39.22 3.93
CA GLU A 140 -0.16 -38.88 5.14
C GLU A 140 -1.04 -37.65 4.90
N GLN A 141 -2.24 -37.63 5.47
CA GLN A 141 -3.06 -36.43 5.52
C GLN A 141 -2.55 -35.49 6.60
N VAL A 142 -2.26 -34.25 6.22
CA VAL A 142 -1.78 -33.22 7.14
C VAL A 142 -2.59 -31.94 6.97
N ALA A 143 -2.89 -31.28 8.10
CA ALA A 143 -3.58 -30.01 8.11
C ALA A 143 -2.78 -28.94 7.34
N THR A 144 -3.48 -28.07 6.63
CA THR A 144 -2.89 -27.01 5.81
C THR A 144 -3.73 -25.76 5.82
N TYR A 145 -3.16 -24.68 5.31
CA TYR A 145 -3.84 -23.40 5.21
C TYR A 145 -3.40 -22.63 3.96
N VAL A 146 -4.30 -21.76 3.50
CA VAL A 146 -4.06 -20.92 2.33
C VAL A 146 -3.25 -19.69 2.76
N LEU A 147 -2.13 -19.46 2.07
CA LEU A 147 -1.36 -18.23 2.17
C LEU A 147 -1.57 -17.39 0.90
N PRO A 148 -2.03 -16.14 1.03
CA PRO A 148 -2.13 -15.25 -0.11
C PRO A 148 -0.75 -14.77 -0.52
N ASP A 149 -0.46 -14.84 -1.82
CA ASP A 149 0.69 -14.16 -2.42
C ASP A 149 0.19 -12.96 -3.22
N LEU A 150 0.80 -11.80 -2.99
CA LEU A 150 0.39 -10.53 -3.58
C LEU A 150 1.48 -10.05 -4.53
N GLU A 151 1.18 -10.06 -5.82
CA GLU A 151 2.08 -9.56 -6.87
C GLU A 151 1.52 -8.29 -7.51
N GLY A 152 2.40 -7.30 -7.70
CA GLY A 152 2.05 -6.04 -8.36
C GLY A 152 1.76 -6.24 -9.84
N HIS A 153 0.61 -5.76 -10.31
CA HIS A 153 0.33 -5.69 -11.75
C HIS A 153 1.23 -4.65 -12.41
N LYS A 154 2.19 -5.09 -13.24
CA LYS A 154 3.16 -4.19 -13.87
C LYS A 154 2.48 -3.14 -14.77
N SER A 155 2.79 -1.87 -14.57
CA SER A 155 2.35 -0.76 -15.42
C SER A 155 3.01 -0.86 -16.79
N GLU A 156 2.21 -1.13 -17.84
CA GLU A 156 2.68 -1.17 -19.23
C GLU A 156 3.38 0.12 -19.64
N ARG A 157 2.93 1.28 -19.13
CA ARG A 157 3.55 2.59 -19.41
C ARG A 157 4.93 2.74 -18.80
N LEU A 158 5.14 2.24 -17.57
CA LEU A 158 6.45 2.29 -16.94
C LEU A 158 7.41 1.30 -17.59
N THR A 159 6.95 0.09 -17.89
CA THR A 159 7.73 -0.90 -18.66
C THR A 159 8.16 -0.31 -20.00
N ALA A 160 7.24 0.28 -20.75
CA ALA A 160 7.57 0.90 -22.02
C ALA A 160 8.45 2.16 -21.88
N SER A 161 8.40 2.87 -20.75
CA SER A 161 9.30 4.01 -20.46
C SER A 161 10.71 3.56 -20.05
N LEU A 162 10.81 2.45 -19.32
CA LEU A 162 12.05 1.77 -18.95
C LEU A 162 12.76 1.22 -20.20
N GLU A 163 12.02 0.51 -21.06
CA GLU A 163 12.51 -0.04 -22.34
C GLU A 163 12.95 1.07 -23.30
N ARG A 164 12.24 2.20 -23.33
CA ARG A 164 12.59 3.37 -24.17
C ARG A 164 13.64 4.29 -23.54
N GLY A 165 14.10 4.03 -22.32
CA GLY A 165 15.15 4.80 -21.65
C GLY A 165 14.78 6.24 -21.26
N THR A 166 13.47 6.54 -21.10
CA THR A 166 12.95 7.90 -20.81
C THR A 166 13.06 8.31 -19.35
N ILE A 167 13.66 7.47 -18.48
CA ILE A 167 14.02 7.87 -17.12
C ILE A 167 15.10 8.94 -17.19
N THR A 168 14.76 10.10 -16.65
CA THR A 168 15.55 11.33 -16.67
C THR A 168 16.36 11.52 -15.40
N GLY A 169 15.92 10.93 -14.27
CA GLY A 169 16.68 11.02 -13.02
C GLY A 169 16.11 10.21 -11.87
N ILE A 170 16.93 10.10 -10.84
CA ILE A 170 16.64 9.49 -9.55
C ILE A 170 16.92 10.54 -8.48
N HIS A 171 16.03 10.68 -7.50
CA HIS A 171 16.22 11.55 -6.35
C HIS A 171 16.23 10.70 -5.08
N LEU A 172 17.37 10.65 -4.40
CA LEU A 172 17.52 9.98 -3.13
C LEU A 172 17.25 11.00 -2.02
N VAL A 173 16.45 10.62 -1.04
CA VAL A 173 16.00 11.48 0.04
C VAL A 173 16.38 10.86 1.35
N ASP A 174 17.11 11.64 2.13
CA ASP A 174 17.46 11.37 3.51
C ASP A 174 16.65 12.35 4.36
N SER A 175 15.76 11.79 5.16
CA SER A 175 14.87 12.52 6.08
C SER A 175 15.21 12.25 7.55
N ASN A 176 16.21 11.41 7.82
CA ASN A 176 16.57 10.94 9.15
C ASN A 176 17.99 11.37 9.57
N SER A 177 18.75 12.02 8.69
CA SER A 177 20.09 12.45 9.04
C SER A 177 20.14 13.49 10.14
N THR A 178 20.95 13.22 11.17
CA THR A 178 21.43 14.18 12.17
C THR A 178 22.61 15.00 11.61
N HIS A 179 22.49 15.52 10.39
CA HIS A 179 23.55 16.36 9.84
C HIS A 179 23.44 17.78 10.40
N HIS A 180 24.53 18.27 10.96
CA HIS A 180 24.63 19.65 11.47
C HIS A 180 25.19 20.56 10.37
N MET A 181 24.71 21.80 10.33
CA MET A 181 25.38 22.84 9.53
C MET A 181 26.54 23.36 10.36
N ASP A 182 27.78 23.13 9.90
CA ASP A 182 29.00 23.48 10.64
C ASP A 182 29.16 25.00 10.89
N GLU A 183 28.38 25.85 10.21
CA GLU A 183 28.59 27.31 10.19
C GLU A 183 27.36 28.17 10.61
N ILE A 184 26.23 27.57 11.03
CA ILE A 184 25.02 28.34 11.40
C ILE A 184 24.43 27.85 12.72
N ASP A 185 24.70 28.60 13.79
CA ASP A 185 24.07 28.39 15.09
C ASP A 185 22.54 28.53 14.98
N GLY A 186 21.81 27.52 15.44
CA GLY A 186 20.34 27.50 15.47
C GLY A 186 19.65 26.97 14.20
N ALA A 187 20.40 26.48 13.20
CA ALA A 187 19.84 25.84 12.00
C ALA A 187 20.10 24.32 12.00
N GLU A 188 19.09 23.53 11.62
CA GLU A 188 19.16 22.07 11.52
C GLU A 188 18.82 21.59 10.11
N ILE A 189 19.57 20.61 9.61
CA ILE A 189 19.27 19.98 8.32
C ILE A 189 18.16 18.95 8.53
N THR A 190 16.93 19.32 8.18
CA THR A 190 15.77 18.43 8.29
C THR A 190 15.64 17.43 7.13
N ARG A 191 16.33 17.68 6.01
CA ARG A 191 16.25 16.84 4.82
C ARG A 191 17.40 17.09 3.83
N ARG A 192 17.96 16.02 3.27
CA ARG A 192 18.88 16.08 2.11
C ARG A 192 18.28 15.37 0.90
N GLU A 193 18.51 15.93 -0.28
CA GLU A 193 18.08 15.34 -1.54
C GLU A 193 19.26 15.25 -2.51
N LEU A 194 19.66 14.03 -2.89
CA LEU A 194 20.68 13.78 -3.90
C LEU A 194 20.00 13.48 -5.23
N LYS A 195 20.26 14.30 -6.24
CA LYS A 195 19.75 14.10 -7.60
C LYS A 195 20.80 13.37 -8.45
N VAL A 196 20.51 12.13 -8.81
CA VAL A 196 21.30 11.30 -9.73
C VAL A 196 20.69 11.39 -11.12
N SER A 197 21.45 11.88 -12.09
CA SER A 197 21.02 11.92 -13.49
C SER A 197 21.50 10.66 -14.21
N LEU A 198 20.60 9.97 -14.91
CA LEU A 198 20.97 8.82 -15.73
C LEU A 198 21.20 9.28 -17.16
N ALA A 199 22.35 8.95 -17.74
CA ALA A 199 22.59 9.20 -19.16
C ALA A 199 21.47 8.58 -20.01
N HIS A 200 21.02 9.29 -21.05
CA HIS A 200 20.06 8.76 -22.00
C HIS A 200 20.81 7.91 -23.04
N VAL A 201 20.61 6.60 -22.97
CA VAL A 201 21.08 5.65 -23.99
C VAL A 201 19.83 4.97 -24.56
N PRO A 202 19.46 5.24 -25.82
CA PRO A 202 18.27 4.65 -26.45
C PRO A 202 18.33 3.11 -26.44
N GLY A 203 17.22 2.46 -26.09
CA GLY A 203 17.08 1.00 -26.12
C GLY A 203 17.84 0.23 -25.03
N GLN A 204 18.51 0.92 -24.10
CA GLN A 204 19.16 0.28 -22.96
C GLN A 204 18.18 0.15 -21.78
N ASP A 205 17.98 -1.09 -21.31
CA ASP A 205 17.28 -1.33 -20.05
C ASP A 205 18.08 -0.71 -18.89
N LYS A 206 17.47 0.29 -18.24
CA LYS A 206 18.07 1.02 -17.10
C LYS A 206 17.81 0.32 -15.76
N THR A 207 17.01 -0.75 -15.73
CA THR A 207 16.66 -1.49 -14.50
C THR A 207 17.88 -1.92 -13.69
N PRO A 208 18.94 -2.53 -14.29
CA PRO A 208 20.10 -2.96 -13.52
C PRO A 208 20.87 -1.80 -12.86
N VAL A 209 20.84 -0.62 -13.47
CA VAL A 209 21.50 0.57 -12.93
C VAL A 209 20.69 1.14 -11.76
N ILE A 210 19.35 1.15 -11.88
CA ILE A 210 18.44 1.60 -10.82
C ILE A 210 18.58 0.71 -9.58
N GLU A 211 18.67 -0.60 -9.76
CA GLU A 211 18.89 -1.57 -8.67
C GLU A 211 20.19 -1.28 -7.91
N ARG A 212 21.30 -1.07 -8.64
CA ARG A 212 22.59 -0.71 -8.03
C ARG A 212 22.53 0.59 -7.26
N ILE A 213 21.84 1.60 -7.80
CA ILE A 213 21.67 2.89 -7.12
C ILE A 213 20.84 2.73 -5.86
N LYS A 214 19.80 1.89 -5.87
CA LYS A 214 19.02 1.62 -4.65
C LYS A 214 19.86 0.92 -3.59
N GLN A 215 20.58 -0.12 -3.97
CA GLN A 215 21.42 -0.86 -3.03
C GLN A 215 22.42 0.10 -2.37
N TRP A 216 23.11 0.90 -3.18
CA TRP A 216 23.99 1.95 -2.69
C TRP A 216 23.27 2.95 -1.79
N ALA A 217 22.07 3.41 -2.17
CA ALA A 217 21.30 4.36 -1.36
C ALA A 217 20.88 3.79 -0.01
N ALA A 218 20.57 2.49 0.06
CA ALA A 218 20.27 1.80 1.32
C ALA A 218 21.53 1.66 2.20
N GLU A 219 22.68 1.34 1.61
CA GLU A 219 23.98 1.30 2.32
C GLU A 219 24.37 2.68 2.88
N GLU A 220 24.01 3.75 2.19
CA GLU A 220 24.25 5.15 2.58
C GLU A 220 23.14 5.77 3.44
N ASN A 221 22.21 4.97 3.97
CA ASN A 221 21.11 5.41 4.86
C ASN A 221 20.14 6.45 4.27
N TYR A 222 20.00 6.53 2.94
CA TYR A 222 18.87 7.28 2.38
C TYR A 222 17.58 6.51 2.67
N ASP A 223 16.52 7.18 3.11
CA ASP A 223 15.24 6.54 3.46
C ASP A 223 14.36 6.28 2.23
N ARG A 224 14.45 7.16 1.22
CA ARG A 224 13.54 7.18 0.08
C ARG A 224 14.26 7.43 -1.23
N MET A 225 13.77 6.82 -2.30
CA MET A 225 14.22 6.98 -3.67
C MET A 225 13.04 7.38 -4.56
N ARG A 226 13.20 8.42 -5.38
CA ARG A 226 12.18 8.89 -6.34
C ARG A 226 12.70 8.81 -7.76
N LEU A 227 12.07 8.00 -8.60
CA LEU A 227 12.33 7.99 -10.03
C LEU A 227 11.55 9.11 -10.73
N VAL A 228 12.16 9.69 -11.76
CA VAL A 228 11.57 10.73 -12.60
C VAL A 228 11.73 10.34 -14.06
N TRP A 229 10.63 10.30 -14.81
CA TRP A 229 10.63 9.99 -16.24
C TRP A 229 9.72 10.93 -17.00
N ASN A 230 10.00 11.08 -18.30
CA ASN A 230 9.13 11.82 -19.22
C ASN A 230 8.21 10.84 -19.95
N ASP A 231 6.96 11.27 -20.15
CA ASP A 231 5.99 10.54 -20.96
C ASP A 231 6.49 10.47 -22.42
N PRO A 232 6.59 9.28 -23.02
CA PRO A 232 6.97 9.14 -24.43
C PRO A 232 5.96 9.74 -25.42
N GLU A 233 4.70 9.97 -25.05
CA GLU A 233 3.66 10.51 -25.95
C GLU A 233 3.37 12.02 -25.77
N GLY A 234 4.04 12.73 -24.86
CA GLY A 234 3.68 14.13 -24.62
C GLY A 234 4.75 15.04 -24.00
N ALA A 235 4.69 16.32 -24.39
CA ALA A 235 5.41 17.46 -23.78
C ALA A 235 4.86 17.84 -22.39
N GLY A 236 4.54 16.84 -21.56
CA GLY A 236 3.94 16.98 -20.24
C GLY A 236 4.96 17.13 -19.11
N LYS A 237 4.47 17.36 -17.88
CA LYS A 237 5.30 17.38 -16.68
C LYS A 237 5.89 15.97 -16.43
N PRO A 238 7.15 15.85 -15.96
CA PRO A 238 7.73 14.56 -15.63
C PRO A 238 6.92 13.81 -14.58
N GLU A 239 6.64 12.53 -14.83
CA GLU A 239 6.01 11.62 -13.88
C GLU A 239 7.04 11.19 -12.82
N LYS A 240 6.54 10.83 -11.62
CA LYS A 240 7.38 10.51 -10.47
C LYS A 240 6.81 9.34 -9.68
N ALA A 241 7.67 8.43 -9.23
CA ALA A 241 7.33 7.37 -8.29
C ALA A 241 8.28 7.38 -7.10
N TRP A 242 7.74 7.28 -5.89
CA TRP A 242 8.49 7.20 -4.63
C TRP A 242 8.64 5.75 -4.18
N VAL A 243 9.78 5.41 -3.61
CA VAL A 243 10.10 4.07 -3.10
C VAL A 243 10.86 4.21 -1.79
N GLU A 244 10.55 3.36 -0.82
CA GLU A 244 11.37 3.20 0.38
C GLU A 244 12.59 2.34 0.06
N THR A 245 13.78 2.83 0.38
CA THR A 245 15.04 2.14 0.08
C THR A 245 15.19 0.82 0.83
N ALA A 246 14.61 0.71 2.03
CA ALA A 246 14.63 -0.46 2.91
C ALA A 246 13.74 -1.64 2.45
N GLN A 247 12.82 -1.43 1.50
CA GLN A 247 12.01 -2.53 0.98
C GLN A 247 12.86 -3.44 0.08
N GLN A 248 12.88 -4.76 0.29
CA GLN A 248 13.75 -5.68 -0.46
C GLN A 248 13.34 -5.85 -1.94
N ASP A 249 12.09 -5.55 -2.31
CA ASP A 249 11.60 -5.76 -3.69
C ASP A 249 11.36 -4.44 -4.44
N VAL A 250 12.38 -3.98 -5.17
CA VAL A 250 12.27 -2.93 -6.21
C VAL A 250 11.19 -3.27 -7.21
N ARG A 251 11.29 -4.46 -7.80
CA ARG A 251 10.47 -4.91 -8.92
C ARG A 251 8.97 -4.97 -8.66
N ASP A 252 8.53 -4.94 -7.41
CA ASP A 252 7.11 -4.93 -7.07
C ASP A 252 6.61 -3.53 -6.74
N THR A 253 7.40 -2.71 -6.05
CA THR A 253 7.01 -1.34 -5.67
C THR A 253 7.02 -0.38 -6.87
N TYR A 254 7.93 -0.54 -7.84
CA TYR A 254 7.95 0.31 -9.04
C TYR A 254 6.78 0.07 -9.98
N PHE A 255 6.22 -1.13 -9.99
CA PHE A 255 5.48 -1.60 -11.13
C PHE A 255 3.98 -1.70 -10.90
N VAL A 256 3.44 -1.55 -9.68
CA VAL A 256 1.98 -1.66 -9.50
C VAL A 256 1.25 -0.57 -10.29
N LYS A 257 0.36 -0.98 -11.18
CA LYS A 257 -0.53 -0.09 -11.93
C LYS A 257 -1.34 0.76 -10.96
N GLN A 258 -1.07 2.05 -10.94
CA GLN A 258 -1.86 3.04 -10.22
C GLN A 258 -2.87 3.68 -11.17
N VAL A 259 -4.10 3.86 -10.70
CA VAL A 259 -5.15 4.58 -11.43
C VAL A 259 -5.77 5.62 -10.52
N LYS A 260 -5.92 6.84 -11.05
CA LYS A 260 -6.70 7.88 -10.37
C LYS A 260 -8.18 7.67 -10.69
N VAL A 261 -8.97 7.44 -9.66
CA VAL A 261 -10.43 7.39 -9.75
C VAL A 261 -11.01 8.76 -9.37
N ARG A 262 -12.16 9.10 -9.97
CA ARG A 262 -12.92 10.29 -9.59
C ARG A 262 -14.15 9.82 -8.82
N VAL A 263 -14.43 10.50 -7.71
CA VAL A 263 -15.63 10.32 -6.88
C VAL A 263 -16.30 11.67 -6.71
N ASP A 264 -17.62 11.65 -6.55
CA ASP A 264 -18.42 12.88 -6.51
C ASP A 264 -18.28 13.63 -5.18
N HIS A 265 -17.98 12.91 -4.10
CA HIS A 265 -17.85 13.45 -2.76
C HIS A 265 -16.42 13.32 -2.24
N PRO A 266 -15.90 14.33 -1.51
CA PRO A 266 -14.61 14.23 -0.84
C PRO A 266 -14.48 12.94 -0.03
N LEU A 267 -13.27 12.37 -0.01
CA LEU A 267 -12.95 11.23 0.81
C LEU A 267 -12.54 11.69 2.22
N ASP A 268 -13.12 11.06 3.23
CA ASP A 268 -12.66 11.19 4.61
C ASP A 268 -11.40 10.33 4.82
N GLU A 269 -10.59 10.66 5.83
CA GLU A 269 -9.39 9.87 6.18
C GLU A 269 -9.73 8.43 6.60
N ALA A 270 -10.93 8.23 7.17
CA ALA A 270 -11.49 6.93 7.50
C ALA A 270 -13.01 6.92 7.34
N CYS A 271 -13.58 5.74 7.12
CA CYS A 271 -15.03 5.53 7.11
C CYS A 271 -15.42 4.28 7.90
N GLU A 272 -16.71 4.17 8.24
CA GLU A 272 -17.25 3.03 8.98
C GLU A 272 -17.66 1.87 8.08
N SER A 273 -18.09 2.17 6.86
CA SER A 273 -18.61 1.20 5.90
C SER A 273 -18.09 1.47 4.49
N LEU A 274 -18.20 0.45 3.64
CA LEU A 274 -17.84 0.53 2.22
C LEU A 274 -18.65 1.63 1.55
N ARG A 275 -17.97 2.52 0.83
CA ARG A 275 -18.59 3.59 0.07
C ARG A 275 -18.95 3.09 -1.32
N ASP A 276 -20.22 3.21 -1.69
CA ASP A 276 -20.75 2.69 -2.95
C ASP A 276 -20.15 3.39 -4.18
N ASP A 277 -19.93 4.71 -4.10
CA ASP A 277 -19.34 5.50 -5.18
C ASP A 277 -17.90 5.06 -5.49
N LEU A 278 -17.10 4.84 -4.46
CA LEU A 278 -15.72 4.40 -4.59
C LEU A 278 -15.62 2.94 -5.04
N ILE A 279 -16.45 2.04 -4.50
CA ILE A 279 -16.48 0.65 -4.96
C ILE A 279 -16.92 0.56 -6.42
N THR A 280 -17.89 1.38 -6.85
CA THR A 280 -18.30 1.46 -8.25
C THR A 280 -17.14 1.91 -9.14
N ALA A 281 -16.40 2.93 -8.73
CA ALA A 281 -15.22 3.41 -9.46
C ALA A 281 -14.10 2.36 -9.50
N ILE A 282 -13.90 1.60 -8.41
CA ILE A 282 -12.91 0.52 -8.34
C ILE A 282 -13.31 -0.66 -9.24
N CYS A 283 -14.58 -1.04 -9.31
CA CYS A 283 -15.07 -2.12 -10.18
C CYS A 283 -14.67 -1.87 -11.65
N GLN A 284 -14.73 -0.63 -12.12
CA GLN A 284 -14.31 -0.24 -13.47
C GLN A 284 -12.80 -0.45 -13.74
N GLN A 285 -11.98 -0.61 -12.70
CA GLN A 285 -10.53 -0.82 -12.81
C GLN A 285 -10.11 -2.28 -12.73
N VAL A 286 -11.00 -3.17 -12.28
CA VAL A 286 -10.72 -4.60 -12.12
C VAL A 286 -10.91 -5.40 -13.44
N GLU A 287 -11.53 -4.77 -14.45
CA GLU A 287 -11.90 -5.38 -15.75
C GLU A 287 -10.77 -6.03 -16.54
#